data_AF-A0A803L7D9-F1
#
_entry.id   AF-A0A803L7D9-F1
#
_cell.length_a   1.000
_cell.length_b   1.000
_cell.length_c   1.000
_cell.angle_alpha   90.00
_cell.angle_beta   90.00
_cell.angle_gamma   90.00
#
_symmetry.space_group_name_H-M   'P 1'
#
loop_
_entity.id
_entity.type
_entity.pdbx_description
1 polymer ?
#
loop_
_entity_poly.entity_id
_entity_poly.type
_entity_poly.pdbx_seq_one_letter_code
_entity_poly.pdbx_strand_id
1 'polypeptide(L)'
;MYVTRPLSFYSKSPDLLSVPPPEGPNSGYLVIQDDGSLMPSCFGQSKSLGINDLPFPSNKILFTDEGDQILAVPVINQPLSSNRYYVIKAHKKHKGEAYACSKEEGKGVSCGGSYIQDVTPKPLDPIDIYQQFEFEYSMKVTCSTESRGFIVKSIAPDGHAPRFLRNKSPTLIQRSTTNSKDFIYEEVNGLNSSLREQLPDFNFPLSRGASEPVCVGKWYCPFMFIHEGKLKDQIKYSAYYEMTLEQQWERIFITDSSYNQGNNNKVMMDVVVRTQEFAVGGKDAVIDERTSDNKVVWFQTIGSVGEQQSVGMNKLIVERMLWEQERVGWVNGKEKQVRMIRDEEYGGIGWWARFGCYVLVERFVLKRIDGTVILTCDFKHTHQIKTNWE
;
A
#
# COMPACT_ATOMS: atom_id res chain seq x y z
N MET A 1 3.93 -1.11 0.15
CA MET A 1 3.28 0.11 -0.39
C MET A 1 3.81 0.37 -1.78
N TYR A 2 2.97 0.82 -2.71
CA TYR A 2 3.35 0.95 -4.10
C TYR A 2 3.33 2.40 -4.59
N VAL A 3 4.37 2.79 -5.31
CA VAL A 3 4.36 4.01 -6.14
C VAL A 3 3.87 3.67 -7.53
N THR A 4 3.38 4.66 -8.28
CA THR A 4 2.92 4.44 -9.65
C THR A 4 3.79 5.19 -10.66
N ARG A 5 3.97 4.62 -11.84
CA ARG A 5 4.59 5.28 -12.98
C ARG A 5 3.81 4.97 -14.26
N PRO A 6 3.64 5.91 -15.18
CA PRO A 6 2.99 5.64 -16.46
C PRO A 6 3.88 4.73 -17.32
N LEU A 7 3.27 3.87 -18.13
CA LEU A 7 3.99 2.96 -19.01
C LEU A 7 4.82 3.74 -20.05
N SER A 8 4.30 4.87 -20.55
CA SER A 8 5.03 5.73 -21.49
C SER A 8 6.32 6.35 -20.92
N PHE A 9 6.45 6.45 -19.59
CA PHE A 9 7.68 6.88 -18.94
C PHE A 9 8.81 5.87 -19.16
N TYR A 10 8.53 4.58 -18.98
CA TYR A 10 9.52 3.52 -19.20
C TYR A 10 9.84 3.31 -20.68
N SER A 11 8.88 3.53 -21.58
CA SER A 11 9.15 3.48 -23.03
C SER A 11 10.19 4.52 -23.47
N LYS A 12 10.26 5.68 -22.79
CA LYS A 12 11.25 6.73 -23.07
C LYS A 12 12.58 6.52 -22.35
N SER A 13 12.56 5.77 -21.25
CA SER A 13 13.74 5.55 -20.41
C SER A 13 13.76 4.10 -19.87
N PRO A 14 14.11 3.12 -20.72
CA PRO A 14 14.06 1.70 -20.33
C PRO A 14 14.99 1.35 -19.16
N ASP A 15 16.11 2.07 -19.02
CA ASP A 15 17.08 1.86 -17.93
C ASP A 15 16.44 2.02 -16.54
N LEU A 16 15.36 2.81 -16.44
CA LEU A 16 14.63 3.03 -15.19
C LEU A 16 13.84 1.80 -14.73
N LEU A 17 13.65 0.78 -15.58
CA LEU A 17 13.02 -0.48 -15.18
C LEU A 17 13.86 -1.25 -14.16
N SER A 18 15.18 -1.06 -14.18
CA SER A 18 16.12 -1.70 -13.27
C SER A 18 16.32 -0.95 -11.96
N VAL A 19 15.73 0.23 -11.81
CA VAL A 19 15.78 1.00 -10.56
C VAL A 19 14.92 0.27 -9.51
N PRO A 20 15.47 -0.01 -8.32
CA PRO A 20 14.70 -0.64 -7.25
C PRO A 20 13.59 0.30 -6.76
N PRO A 21 12.50 -0.23 -6.16
CA PRO A 21 11.44 0.58 -5.59
C PRO A 21 11.95 1.67 -4.63
N PRO A 22 11.22 2.80 -4.49
CA PRO A 22 11.62 3.89 -3.59
C PRO A 22 11.91 3.42 -2.16
N GLU A 23 12.83 4.13 -1.50
CA GLU A 23 13.55 3.72 -0.30
C GLU A 23 12.69 3.03 0.77
N GLY A 24 13.19 1.96 1.36
CA GLY A 24 12.57 1.24 2.47
C GLY A 24 12.00 -0.14 2.10
N PRO A 25 11.69 -0.98 3.11
CA PRO A 25 11.22 -2.34 2.88
C PRO A 25 9.80 -2.36 2.30
N ASN A 26 9.42 -3.51 1.78
CA ASN A 26 8.06 -3.85 1.34
C ASN A 26 7.44 -2.83 0.37
N SER A 27 8.27 -2.29 -0.51
CA SER A 27 7.88 -1.30 -1.52
C SER A 27 7.80 -1.89 -2.92
N GLY A 28 7.00 -1.30 -3.79
CA GLY A 28 6.85 -1.80 -5.16
C GLY A 28 6.44 -0.71 -6.15
N TYR A 29 6.42 -1.09 -7.43
CA TYR A 29 5.90 -0.28 -8.52
C TYR A 29 4.56 -0.82 -9.01
N LEU A 30 3.65 0.08 -9.33
CA LEU A 30 2.49 -0.19 -10.16
C LEU A 30 2.65 0.57 -11.47
N VAL A 31 2.29 -0.06 -12.57
CA VAL A 31 2.42 0.54 -13.88
C VAL A 31 1.05 0.97 -14.37
N ILE A 32 0.91 2.26 -14.66
CA ILE A 32 -0.33 2.82 -15.19
C ILE A 32 -0.26 2.78 -16.70
N GLN A 33 -1.23 2.15 -17.32
CA GLN A 33 -1.40 2.31 -18.74
C GLN A 33 -2.01 3.68 -19.05
N ASP A 34 -1.18 4.61 -19.50
CA ASP A 34 -1.59 5.95 -19.94
C ASP A 34 -1.85 5.99 -21.46
N ASP A 35 -2.51 7.05 -21.93
CA ASP A 35 -2.84 7.21 -23.34
C ASP A 35 -1.62 7.26 -24.26
N GLY A 36 -0.48 7.76 -23.76
CA GLY A 36 0.78 7.82 -24.49
C GLY A 36 1.43 6.46 -24.75
N SER A 37 0.98 5.41 -24.07
CA SER A 37 1.47 4.04 -24.23
C SER A 37 0.63 3.19 -25.22
N LEU A 38 -0.50 3.72 -25.69
CA LEU A 38 -1.40 2.99 -26.57
C LEU A 38 -0.95 3.10 -28.03
N MET A 39 -0.36 2.02 -28.55
CA MET A 39 -0.01 1.92 -29.96
C MET A 39 -1.29 1.99 -30.84
N PRO A 40 -1.34 2.90 -31.84
CA PRO A 40 -2.38 2.84 -32.86
C PRO A 40 -2.27 1.51 -33.61
N SER A 41 -3.39 0.82 -33.87
CA SER A 41 -3.36 -0.35 -34.76
C SER A 41 -3.01 0.08 -36.19
N CYS A 42 -2.48 -0.86 -36.97
CA CYS A 42 -2.41 -0.74 -38.42
C CYS A 42 -3.80 -0.31 -38.94
N PHE A 43 -3.86 0.75 -39.74
CA PHE A 43 -5.07 1.41 -40.25
C PHE A 43 -5.79 2.43 -39.34
N GLY A 44 -5.27 2.75 -38.15
CA GLY A 44 -5.71 3.93 -37.39
C GLY A 44 -7.15 3.90 -36.84
N GLN A 45 -7.85 2.76 -36.93
CA GLN A 45 -9.26 2.65 -36.51
C GLN A 45 -9.48 1.87 -35.20
N SER A 46 -8.47 1.20 -34.67
CA SER A 46 -8.54 0.56 -33.33
C SER A 46 -7.19 0.66 -32.59
N LYS A 47 -7.17 0.55 -31.25
CA LYS A 47 -5.91 0.42 -30.49
C LYS A 47 -5.60 -1.07 -30.34
N SER A 48 -4.36 -1.51 -30.59
CA SER A 48 -3.99 -2.93 -30.43
C SER A 48 -4.23 -3.38 -28.99
N LEU A 49 -4.95 -4.48 -28.78
CA LEU A 49 -5.24 -5.01 -27.43
C LEU A 49 -4.14 -5.92 -26.91
N GLY A 50 -3.33 -6.50 -27.80
CA GLY A 50 -2.24 -7.39 -27.44
C GLY A 50 -1.10 -6.64 -26.74
N ILE A 51 -0.66 -7.17 -25.62
CA ILE A 51 0.54 -6.73 -24.92
C ILE A 51 1.71 -7.56 -25.45
N ASN A 52 2.72 -6.89 -26.01
CA ASN A 52 3.90 -7.54 -26.59
C ASN A 52 5.19 -7.15 -25.87
N ASP A 53 5.08 -6.46 -24.75
CA ASP A 53 6.23 -5.98 -23.99
C ASP A 53 5.88 -5.85 -22.50
N LEU A 54 6.92 -5.81 -21.67
CA LEU A 54 6.84 -5.60 -20.24
C LEU A 54 7.26 -4.15 -19.92
N PRO A 55 6.80 -3.59 -18.79
CA PRO A 55 6.00 -4.22 -17.74
C PRO A 55 4.49 -4.29 -18.03
N PHE A 56 3.80 -5.26 -17.42
CA PHE A 56 2.33 -5.32 -17.49
C PHE A 56 1.67 -4.14 -16.79
N PRO A 57 0.58 -3.59 -17.35
CA PRO A 57 -0.18 -2.55 -16.68
C PRO A 57 -0.94 -3.11 -15.49
N SER A 58 -0.83 -2.45 -14.36
CA SER A 58 -1.45 -2.84 -13.08
C SER A 58 -2.82 -2.18 -12.86
N ASN A 59 -3.15 -1.14 -13.64
CA ASN A 59 -4.42 -0.42 -13.50
C ASN A 59 -5.60 -1.06 -14.27
N LYS A 60 -5.42 -2.25 -14.88
CA LYS A 60 -6.46 -2.94 -15.67
C LYS A 60 -6.43 -4.45 -15.46
N ILE A 61 -7.55 -5.11 -15.75
CA ILE A 61 -7.63 -6.57 -15.87
C ILE A 61 -7.08 -6.98 -17.25
N LEU A 62 -6.29 -8.04 -17.27
CA LEU A 62 -5.73 -8.67 -18.45
C LEU A 62 -6.45 -9.97 -18.78
N PHE A 63 -6.49 -10.32 -20.06
CA PHE A 63 -7.02 -11.58 -20.58
C PHE A 63 -5.90 -12.43 -21.13
N THR A 64 -5.96 -13.71 -20.84
CA THR A 64 -5.14 -14.74 -21.48
C THR A 64 -5.92 -15.37 -22.63
N ASP A 65 -5.22 -15.87 -23.65
CA ASP A 65 -5.81 -16.64 -24.75
C ASP A 65 -6.54 -17.92 -24.31
N GLU A 66 -6.19 -18.48 -23.15
CA GLU A 66 -6.93 -19.57 -22.51
C GLU A 66 -8.24 -19.15 -21.82
N GLY A 67 -8.59 -17.86 -21.86
CA GLY A 67 -9.88 -17.35 -21.36
C GLY A 67 -9.92 -17.07 -19.86
N ASP A 68 -8.76 -17.00 -19.21
CA ASP A 68 -8.61 -16.51 -17.84
C ASP A 68 -8.41 -14.99 -17.81
N GLN A 69 -9.03 -14.36 -16.81
CA GLN A 69 -8.89 -12.93 -16.50
C GLN A 69 -8.02 -12.77 -15.27
N ILE A 70 -6.97 -11.96 -15.38
CA ILE A 70 -5.97 -11.79 -14.34
C ILE A 70 -5.72 -10.32 -14.02
N LEU A 71 -5.36 -10.04 -12.78
CA LEU A 71 -4.69 -8.81 -12.39
C LEU A 71 -3.23 -9.16 -12.11
N ALA A 72 -2.31 -8.52 -12.83
CA ALA A 72 -0.87 -8.70 -12.65
C ALA A 72 -0.33 -7.56 -11.78
N VAL A 73 0.19 -7.90 -10.60
CA VAL A 73 0.76 -6.94 -9.65
C VAL A 73 2.25 -7.23 -9.51
N PRO A 74 3.16 -6.27 -9.80
CA PRO A 74 4.59 -6.47 -9.60
C PRO A 74 4.92 -6.89 -8.18
N VAL A 75 5.88 -7.81 -8.05
CA VAL A 75 6.34 -8.29 -6.75
C VAL A 75 7.04 -7.16 -5.97
N ILE A 76 6.75 -7.04 -4.67
CA ILE A 76 7.41 -6.06 -3.79
C ILE A 76 8.90 -6.34 -3.69
N ASN A 77 9.69 -5.32 -3.36
CA ASN A 77 11.14 -5.37 -3.18
C ASN A 77 11.90 -5.82 -4.43
N GLN A 78 11.28 -5.74 -5.61
CA GLN A 78 11.88 -6.09 -6.89
C GLN A 78 11.76 -4.92 -7.87
N PRO A 79 12.78 -4.68 -8.72
CA PRO A 79 12.66 -3.76 -9.84
C PRO A 79 11.70 -4.33 -10.90
N LEU A 80 11.17 -3.48 -11.76
CA LEU A 80 10.27 -3.93 -12.83
C LEU A 80 10.98 -4.81 -13.86
N SER A 81 12.29 -4.63 -14.06
CA SER A 81 13.11 -5.47 -14.95
C SER A 81 13.26 -6.92 -14.48
N SER A 82 12.89 -7.23 -13.23
CA SER A 82 12.78 -8.61 -12.75
C SER A 82 11.67 -9.39 -13.45
N ASN A 83 10.69 -8.69 -14.05
CA ASN A 83 9.53 -9.26 -14.71
C ASN A 83 8.72 -10.22 -13.82
N ARG A 84 8.76 -10.00 -12.49
CA ARG A 84 8.07 -10.83 -11.49
C ARG A 84 6.74 -10.23 -11.08
N TYR A 85 5.70 -11.06 -11.13
CA TYR A 85 4.34 -10.67 -10.81
C TYR A 85 3.65 -11.66 -9.89
N TYR A 86 2.83 -11.14 -8.99
CA TYR A 86 1.70 -11.87 -8.43
C TYR A 86 0.58 -11.90 -9.48
N VAL A 87 0.05 -13.09 -9.75
CA VAL A 87 -1.05 -13.26 -10.70
C VAL A 87 -2.32 -13.57 -9.94
N ILE A 88 -3.29 -12.66 -10.02
CA ILE A 88 -4.53 -12.71 -9.23
C ILE A 88 -5.70 -13.01 -10.14
N LYS A 89 -6.55 -13.95 -9.74
CA LYS A 89 -7.74 -14.31 -10.52
C LYS A 89 -8.79 -13.21 -10.42
N ALA A 90 -9.12 -12.58 -11.54
CA ALA A 90 -10.02 -11.42 -11.58
C ALA A 90 -11.50 -11.78 -11.78
N HIS A 91 -11.82 -12.99 -12.24
CA HIS A 91 -13.18 -13.41 -12.53
C HIS A 91 -13.44 -14.89 -12.16
N LYS A 92 -14.73 -15.26 -12.09
CA LYS A 92 -15.26 -16.61 -11.88
C LYS A 92 -15.04 -17.08 -10.43
N LYS A 93 -15.00 -18.39 -10.21
CA LYS A 93 -14.69 -18.99 -8.90
C LYS A 93 -13.29 -18.56 -8.45
N HIS A 94 -13.08 -18.40 -7.15
CA HIS A 94 -11.78 -17.96 -6.59
C HIS A 94 -11.36 -16.53 -6.98
N LYS A 95 -12.34 -15.67 -7.32
CA LYS A 95 -12.09 -14.27 -7.64
C LYS A 95 -11.44 -13.53 -6.45
N GLY A 96 -10.35 -12.83 -6.74
CA GLY A 96 -9.54 -12.09 -5.77
C GLY A 96 -8.41 -12.90 -5.14
N GLU A 97 -8.33 -14.21 -5.40
CA GLU A 97 -7.28 -15.09 -4.90
C GLU A 97 -6.10 -15.17 -5.87
N ALA A 98 -4.90 -15.45 -5.35
CA ALA A 98 -3.67 -15.58 -6.11
C ALA A 98 -3.51 -16.99 -6.66
N TYR A 99 -3.05 -17.09 -7.90
CA TYR A 99 -2.58 -18.34 -8.47
C TYR A 99 -1.28 -18.78 -7.80
N ALA A 100 -1.06 -20.10 -7.78
CA ALA A 100 0.14 -20.70 -7.22
C ALA A 100 0.66 -21.81 -8.13
N CYS A 101 1.98 -21.99 -8.13
CA CYS A 101 2.64 -23.11 -8.74
C CYS A 101 2.36 -24.39 -7.94
N SER A 102 2.13 -25.48 -8.65
CA SER A 102 2.13 -26.83 -8.09
C SER A 102 3.55 -27.31 -7.84
N LYS A 103 3.76 -28.10 -6.78
CA LYS A 103 5.06 -28.71 -6.49
C LYS A 103 5.26 -29.96 -7.34
N GLU A 104 6.50 -30.27 -7.67
CA GLU A 104 6.86 -31.48 -8.39
C GLU A 104 6.38 -32.78 -7.71
N GLU A 105 6.40 -32.81 -6.37
CA GLU A 105 5.89 -33.91 -5.54
C GLU A 105 4.36 -34.10 -5.64
N GLY A 106 3.62 -33.08 -6.12
CA GLY A 106 2.17 -33.10 -6.29
C GLY A 106 1.69 -33.62 -7.65
N LYS A 107 2.55 -34.31 -8.40
CA LYS A 107 2.18 -34.95 -9.67
C LYS A 107 1.14 -36.06 -9.42
N GLY A 108 -0.04 -35.90 -9.99
CA GLY A 108 -1.06 -36.94 -10.01
C GLY A 108 -0.67 -38.07 -10.97
N VAL A 109 -1.09 -39.29 -10.66
CA VAL A 109 -0.91 -40.45 -11.54
C VAL A 109 -2.29 -40.81 -12.13
N SER A 110 -2.37 -40.88 -13.46
CA SER A 110 -3.55 -41.41 -14.15
C SER A 110 -3.15 -42.44 -15.21
N CYS A 111 -4.13 -43.13 -15.79
CA CYS A 111 -3.94 -44.23 -16.74
C CYS A 111 -3.23 -43.74 -18.03
N GLY A 112 -1.89 -43.78 -18.03
CA GLY A 112 -1.04 -43.40 -19.16
C GLY A 112 0.14 -42.46 -18.81
N GLY A 113 0.26 -41.98 -17.56
CA GLY A 113 1.42 -41.20 -17.12
C GLY A 113 1.14 -40.29 -15.91
N SER A 114 2.17 -39.59 -15.44
CA SER A 114 2.04 -38.54 -14.43
C SER A 114 1.54 -37.25 -15.07
N TYR A 115 0.56 -36.57 -14.45
CA TYR A 115 0.12 -35.23 -14.82
C TYR A 115 0.32 -34.27 -13.66
N ILE A 116 0.53 -33.00 -13.97
CA ILE A 116 0.69 -31.98 -12.93
C ILE A 116 -0.70 -31.45 -12.56
N GLN A 117 -1.07 -31.58 -11.30
CA GLN A 117 -2.34 -31.08 -10.78
C GLN A 117 -2.20 -29.61 -10.35
N ASP A 118 -3.01 -28.73 -10.95
CA ASP A 118 -2.98 -27.31 -10.63
C ASP A 118 -3.46 -27.04 -9.21
N VAL A 119 -2.77 -26.14 -8.52
CA VAL A 119 -3.17 -25.67 -7.19
C VAL A 119 -4.39 -24.77 -7.35
N THR A 120 -5.41 -25.01 -6.52
CA THR A 120 -6.56 -24.11 -6.46
C THR A 120 -6.09 -22.74 -5.97
N PRO A 121 -6.50 -21.62 -6.62
CA PRO A 121 -6.11 -20.30 -6.14
C PRO A 121 -6.46 -20.11 -4.66
N LYS A 122 -5.64 -19.36 -3.96
CA LYS A 122 -5.73 -19.14 -2.51
C LYS A 122 -5.37 -17.69 -2.18
N PRO A 123 -5.71 -17.15 -0.99
CA PRO A 123 -5.28 -15.82 -0.57
C PRO A 123 -3.78 -15.61 -0.79
N LEU A 124 -3.39 -14.38 -1.14
CA LEU A 124 -1.99 -14.06 -1.39
C LEU A 124 -1.18 -14.16 -0.10
N ASP A 125 -0.08 -14.89 -0.17
CA ASP A 125 1.04 -14.87 0.74
C ASP A 125 2.25 -14.24 0.00
N PRO A 126 2.56 -12.97 0.25
CA PRO A 126 3.54 -12.23 -0.55
C PRO A 126 4.96 -12.85 -0.54
N ILE A 127 5.29 -13.61 0.51
CA ILE A 127 6.59 -14.28 0.64
C ILE A 127 6.58 -15.71 0.07
N ASP A 128 5.42 -16.25 -0.32
CA ASP A 128 5.31 -17.57 -0.94
C ASP A 128 5.82 -17.49 -2.39
N ILE A 129 7.04 -17.99 -2.61
CA ILE A 129 7.67 -18.02 -3.93
C ILE A 129 6.87 -18.81 -4.98
N TYR A 130 5.98 -19.71 -4.56
CA TYR A 130 5.11 -20.43 -5.50
C TYR A 130 3.98 -19.54 -6.05
N GLN A 131 3.67 -18.41 -5.41
CA GLN A 131 2.68 -17.44 -5.89
C GLN A 131 3.31 -16.31 -6.74
N GLN A 132 4.60 -16.41 -7.03
CA GLN A 132 5.33 -15.46 -7.86
C GLN A 132 5.69 -16.10 -9.21
N PHE A 133 5.57 -15.31 -10.28
CA PHE A 133 5.79 -15.75 -11.65
C PHE A 133 6.70 -14.77 -12.37
N GLU A 134 7.67 -15.29 -13.11
CA GLU A 134 8.49 -14.50 -14.02
C GLU A 134 7.93 -14.64 -15.44
N PHE A 135 7.76 -13.51 -16.13
CA PHE A 135 7.28 -13.48 -17.50
C PHE A 135 8.42 -13.08 -18.43
N GLU A 136 8.58 -13.83 -19.52
CA GLU A 136 9.56 -13.55 -20.56
C GLU A 136 8.85 -13.46 -21.89
N TYR A 137 8.97 -12.32 -22.58
CA TYR A 137 8.43 -12.20 -23.92
C TYR A 137 9.21 -13.09 -24.88
N SER A 138 8.49 -13.86 -25.69
CA SER A 138 9.09 -14.81 -26.64
C SER A 138 8.31 -14.86 -27.93
N MET A 139 9.05 -14.98 -29.04
CA MET A 139 8.53 -15.17 -30.37
C MET A 139 9.11 -16.47 -30.93
N LYS A 140 8.27 -17.47 -31.15
CA LYS A 140 8.66 -18.75 -31.77
C LYS A 140 8.09 -18.81 -33.18
N VAL A 141 9.00 -18.81 -34.15
CA VAL A 141 8.69 -19.00 -35.57
C VAL A 141 8.98 -20.44 -35.94
N THR A 142 7.99 -21.14 -36.47
CA THR A 142 8.12 -22.49 -37.05
C THR A 142 7.78 -22.42 -38.54
N CYS A 143 8.11 -23.48 -39.31
CA CYS A 143 7.84 -23.51 -40.76
C CYS A 143 6.36 -23.32 -41.13
N SER A 144 5.42 -23.52 -40.20
CA SER A 144 3.98 -23.44 -40.43
C SER A 144 3.23 -22.46 -39.53
N THR A 145 3.84 -21.97 -38.44
CA THR A 145 3.18 -21.06 -37.48
C THR A 145 4.15 -20.08 -36.84
N GLU A 146 3.72 -18.84 -36.68
CA GLU A 146 4.37 -17.84 -35.82
C GLU A 146 3.55 -17.70 -34.54
N SER A 147 4.19 -17.92 -33.39
CA SER A 147 3.58 -17.74 -32.08
C SER A 147 4.37 -16.69 -31.30
N ARG A 148 3.66 -15.74 -30.70
CA ARG A 148 4.23 -14.64 -29.92
C ARG A 148 3.46 -14.49 -28.62
N GLY A 149 4.12 -14.00 -27.57
CA GLY A 149 3.49 -13.83 -26.26
C GLY A 149 4.51 -14.03 -25.16
N PHE A 150 4.06 -14.54 -24.02
CA PHE A 150 4.90 -14.71 -22.84
C PHE A 150 5.10 -16.17 -22.48
N ILE A 151 6.34 -16.53 -22.20
CA ILE A 151 6.70 -17.75 -21.48
C ILE A 151 6.66 -17.41 -20.00
N VAL A 152 5.99 -18.24 -19.21
CA VAL A 152 5.87 -18.03 -17.76
C VAL A 152 6.71 -19.07 -17.03
N LYS A 153 7.58 -18.58 -16.15
CA LYS A 153 8.46 -19.39 -15.31
C LYS A 153 8.01 -19.30 -13.86
N SER A 154 8.10 -20.43 -13.15
CA SER A 154 7.98 -20.42 -11.69
C SER A 154 9.26 -19.84 -11.09
N ILE A 155 9.12 -19.06 -10.01
CA ILE A 155 10.26 -18.66 -9.19
C ILE A 155 10.74 -19.83 -8.31
N ALA A 156 9.83 -20.70 -7.90
CA ALA A 156 10.18 -21.91 -7.17
C ALA A 156 10.87 -22.92 -8.11
N PRO A 157 12.07 -23.43 -7.78
CA PRO A 157 12.81 -24.35 -8.67
C PRO A 157 12.06 -25.65 -8.98
N ASP A 158 11.26 -26.14 -8.03
CA ASP A 158 10.40 -27.33 -8.13
C ASP A 158 8.94 -26.98 -8.47
N GLY A 159 8.70 -25.72 -8.85
CA GLY A 159 7.37 -25.18 -9.11
C GLY A 159 6.97 -25.33 -10.57
N HIS A 160 5.75 -25.80 -10.79
CA HIS A 160 5.11 -25.81 -12.09
C HIS A 160 3.94 -24.82 -12.09
N ALA A 161 4.00 -23.82 -12.97
CA ALA A 161 2.94 -22.83 -13.14
C ALA A 161 1.57 -23.50 -13.45
N PRO A 162 0.45 -22.82 -13.14
CA PRO A 162 -0.88 -23.29 -13.53
C PRO A 162 -0.97 -23.56 -15.03
N ARG A 163 -1.82 -24.50 -15.43
CA ARG A 163 -1.94 -24.95 -16.82
C ARG A 163 -2.09 -23.80 -17.82
N PHE A 164 -2.92 -22.80 -17.51
CA PHE A 164 -3.18 -21.67 -18.41
C PHE A 164 -1.98 -20.75 -18.66
N LEU A 165 -0.94 -20.86 -17.81
CA LEU A 165 0.35 -20.16 -17.96
C LEU A 165 1.48 -21.13 -18.38
N ARG A 166 1.30 -22.45 -18.19
CA ARG A 166 2.30 -23.49 -18.43
C ARG A 166 2.18 -24.05 -19.85
N ASN A 167 2.30 -23.18 -20.84
CA ASN A 167 2.20 -23.53 -22.25
C ASN A 167 3.56 -23.78 -22.90
N LYS A 168 3.58 -24.70 -23.88
CA LYS A 168 4.77 -24.93 -24.72
C LYS A 168 4.99 -23.80 -25.72
N SER A 169 3.90 -23.19 -26.18
CA SER A 169 3.89 -21.95 -26.97
C SER A 169 3.78 -20.73 -26.05
N PRO A 170 4.30 -19.55 -26.46
CA PRO A 170 4.09 -18.32 -25.72
C PRO A 170 2.59 -18.02 -25.54
N THR A 171 2.17 -17.66 -24.34
CA THR A 171 0.79 -17.29 -24.00
C THR A 171 0.52 -15.84 -24.41
N LEU A 172 -0.54 -15.61 -25.19
CA LEU A 172 -0.97 -14.25 -25.55
C LEU A 172 -1.70 -13.61 -24.37
N ILE A 173 -1.25 -12.41 -24.01
CA ILE A 173 -1.90 -11.58 -22.99
C ILE A 173 -2.42 -10.31 -23.65
N GLN A 174 -3.69 -10.03 -23.40
CA GLN A 174 -4.43 -8.92 -24.00
C GLN A 174 -5.09 -8.08 -22.92
N ARG A 175 -5.40 -6.83 -23.27
CA ARG A 175 -6.14 -5.92 -22.40
C ARG A 175 -7.63 -6.25 -22.42
N SER A 176 -8.28 -6.12 -21.27
CA SER A 176 -9.72 -6.19 -21.20
C SER A 176 -10.42 -5.06 -21.93
N THR A 177 -11.39 -5.41 -22.79
CA THR A 177 -12.38 -4.49 -23.38
C THR A 177 -13.70 -4.45 -22.61
N THR A 178 -13.94 -5.41 -21.70
CA THR A 178 -15.19 -5.54 -20.94
C THR A 178 -14.96 -5.10 -19.50
N ASN A 179 -15.65 -4.05 -19.06
CA ASN A 179 -15.46 -3.34 -17.78
C ASN A 179 -14.18 -2.46 -17.73
N SER A 180 -14.00 -1.60 -18.73
CA SER A 180 -12.83 -0.75 -18.98
C SER A 180 -12.65 0.45 -18.03
N LYS A 181 -13.04 0.34 -16.76
CA LYS A 181 -12.68 1.37 -15.77
C LYS A 181 -11.30 1.02 -15.23
N ASP A 182 -10.39 1.97 -15.33
CA ASP A 182 -9.06 1.79 -14.77
C ASP A 182 -9.17 1.94 -13.26
N PHE A 183 -8.42 1.11 -12.55
CA PHE A 183 -8.45 1.14 -11.09
C PHE A 183 -7.70 2.35 -10.53
N ILE A 184 -6.70 2.83 -11.27
CA ILE A 184 -5.82 3.95 -10.90
C ILE A 184 -5.59 4.80 -12.15
N TYR A 185 -5.65 6.11 -11.96
CA TYR A 185 -5.36 7.13 -12.99
C TYR A 185 -4.20 8.04 -12.59
N GLU A 186 -3.95 8.20 -11.30
CA GLU A 186 -3.02 9.18 -10.76
C GLU A 186 -1.60 8.60 -10.57
N GLU A 187 -0.60 9.36 -11.01
CA GLU A 187 0.79 9.11 -10.69
C GLU A 187 1.09 9.52 -9.24
N VAL A 188 1.65 8.60 -8.45
CA VAL A 188 2.02 8.83 -7.05
C VAL A 188 3.48 8.46 -6.85
N ASN A 189 4.24 9.39 -6.29
CA ASN A 189 5.71 9.31 -6.19
C ASN A 189 6.21 8.72 -4.87
N GLY A 190 5.31 8.41 -3.94
CA GLY A 190 5.68 7.99 -2.59
C GLY A 190 5.89 9.19 -1.66
N LEU A 191 6.95 9.15 -0.86
CA LEU A 191 7.27 10.20 0.11
C LEU A 191 7.93 11.41 -0.56
N ASN A 192 7.50 12.60 -0.19
CA ASN A 192 8.20 13.86 -0.46
C ASN A 192 9.04 14.25 0.76
N SER A 193 10.32 13.83 0.78
CA SER A 193 11.22 14.07 1.92
C SER A 193 11.41 15.55 2.21
N SER A 194 11.58 16.38 1.18
CA SER A 194 11.77 17.82 1.36
C SER A 194 10.56 18.50 1.99
N LEU A 195 9.34 18.09 1.64
CA LEU A 195 8.12 18.60 2.27
C LEU A 195 7.98 18.09 3.71
N ARG A 196 8.28 16.82 3.96
CA ARG A 196 8.25 16.23 5.31
C ARG A 196 9.23 16.91 6.27
N GLU A 197 10.40 17.32 5.78
CA GLU A 197 11.42 18.02 6.57
C GLU A 197 11.02 19.45 6.96
N GLN A 198 10.18 20.11 6.17
CA GLN A 198 9.74 21.48 6.45
C GLN A 198 8.82 21.59 7.67
N LEU A 199 8.16 20.49 8.04
CA LEU A 199 7.10 20.40 9.05
C LEU A 199 5.89 21.33 8.76
N PRO A 200 4.72 21.07 9.36
CA PRO A 200 3.56 21.94 9.19
C PRO A 200 3.79 23.34 9.79
N ASP A 201 3.10 24.33 9.23
CA ASP A 201 3.09 25.68 9.80
C ASP A 201 2.52 25.67 11.23
N PHE A 202 3.14 26.46 12.09
CA PHE A 202 2.75 26.61 13.50
C PHE A 202 2.14 27.99 13.80
N ASN A 203 1.87 28.79 12.78
CA ASN A 203 1.22 30.09 12.92
C ASN A 203 -0.32 29.96 12.91
N PHE A 204 -0.89 29.45 14.01
CA PHE A 204 -2.33 29.36 14.18
C PHE A 204 -2.75 29.63 15.64
N PRO A 205 -4.02 30.02 15.90
CA PRO A 205 -4.46 30.40 17.25
C PRO A 205 -4.49 29.20 18.21
N LEU A 206 -4.16 29.42 19.48
CA LEU A 206 -4.19 28.38 20.53
C LEU A 206 -5.58 27.81 20.78
N SER A 207 -6.64 28.50 20.34
CA SER A 207 -8.02 27.99 20.38
C SER A 207 -8.20 26.73 19.51
N ARG A 208 -7.41 26.58 18.45
CA ARG A 208 -7.42 25.37 17.61
C ARG A 208 -6.67 24.22 18.31
N GLY A 209 -7.29 23.05 18.32
CA GLY A 209 -6.70 21.83 18.86
C GLY A 209 -5.61 21.23 17.96
N ALA A 210 -5.62 21.55 16.66
CA ALA A 210 -4.63 21.06 15.72
C ALA A 210 -4.39 22.06 14.57
N SER A 211 -3.24 21.92 13.89
CA SER A 211 -2.97 22.61 12.63
C SER A 211 -3.74 21.95 11.47
N GLU A 212 -3.77 22.61 10.31
CA GLU A 212 -4.20 21.93 9.08
C GLU A 212 -3.22 20.79 8.76
N PRO A 213 -3.71 19.62 8.30
CA PRO A 213 -2.87 18.51 7.91
C PRO A 213 -2.18 18.75 6.56
N VAL A 214 -0.90 18.41 6.48
CA VAL A 214 -0.08 18.49 5.26
C VAL A 214 0.23 17.08 4.77
N CYS A 215 -0.22 16.72 3.58
CA CYS A 215 0.09 15.42 2.98
C CYS A 215 1.53 15.41 2.43
N VAL A 216 2.40 14.59 3.02
CA VAL A 216 3.83 14.50 2.70
C VAL A 216 4.20 13.21 1.99
N GLY A 217 3.28 12.24 1.88
CA GLY A 217 3.51 11.01 1.14
C GLY A 217 2.21 10.39 0.64
N LYS A 218 2.28 9.73 -0.51
CA LYS A 218 1.14 9.05 -1.14
C LYS A 218 1.56 7.78 -1.86
N TRP A 219 0.84 6.70 -1.60
CA TRP A 219 1.05 5.38 -2.20
C TRP A 219 -0.28 4.70 -2.49
N TYR A 220 -0.23 3.62 -3.27
CA TYR A 220 -1.31 2.65 -3.37
C TYR A 220 -0.99 1.36 -2.63
N CYS A 221 -2.01 0.75 -2.03
CA CYS A 221 -1.95 -0.56 -1.40
C CYS A 221 -2.90 -1.50 -2.17
N PRO A 222 -2.37 -2.50 -2.90
CA PRO A 222 -3.19 -3.48 -3.57
C PRO A 222 -4.09 -4.25 -2.59
N PHE A 223 -5.34 -4.52 -2.97
CA PHE A 223 -6.38 -5.03 -2.05
C PHE A 223 -6.01 -6.35 -1.35
N MET A 224 -5.19 -7.18 -1.97
CA MET A 224 -4.71 -8.45 -1.41
C MET A 224 -3.85 -8.29 -0.14
N PHE A 225 -3.40 -7.08 0.18
CA PHE A 225 -2.72 -6.77 1.43
C PHE A 225 -3.65 -6.16 2.50
N ILE A 226 -4.92 -5.89 2.16
CA ILE A 226 -5.91 -5.23 3.03
C ILE A 226 -7.12 -6.16 3.21
N HIS A 227 -7.49 -6.45 4.45
CA HIS A 227 -8.59 -7.34 4.78
C HIS A 227 -9.80 -6.52 5.25
N GLU A 228 -10.71 -6.26 4.32
CA GLU A 228 -11.93 -5.47 4.52
C GLU A 228 -13.15 -6.23 3.96
N GLY A 229 -13.31 -7.48 4.39
CA GLY A 229 -14.37 -8.38 3.93
C GLY A 229 -13.90 -9.45 2.95
N LYS A 230 -14.73 -9.80 1.96
CA LYS A 230 -14.45 -10.90 1.03
C LYS A 230 -13.63 -10.41 -0.17
N LEU A 231 -12.54 -11.13 -0.50
CA LEU A 231 -11.64 -10.80 -1.62
C LEU A 231 -12.38 -10.58 -2.95
N LYS A 232 -13.40 -11.39 -3.24
CA LYS A 232 -14.22 -11.30 -4.47
C LYS A 232 -14.92 -9.94 -4.64
N ASP A 233 -15.25 -9.30 -3.52
CA ASP A 233 -15.95 -8.03 -3.46
C ASP A 233 -14.93 -6.88 -3.51
N GLN A 234 -13.82 -7.00 -2.76
CA GLN A 234 -12.74 -5.99 -2.76
C GLN A 234 -12.14 -5.76 -4.15
N ILE A 235 -11.77 -6.81 -4.89
CA ILE A 235 -11.21 -6.62 -6.25
C ILE A 235 -12.21 -5.94 -7.21
N LYS A 236 -13.53 -6.00 -6.93
CA LYS A 236 -14.55 -5.36 -7.75
C LYS A 236 -14.70 -3.87 -7.44
N TYR A 237 -14.65 -3.50 -6.16
CA TYR A 237 -14.99 -2.15 -5.70
C TYR A 237 -13.78 -1.31 -5.27
N SER A 238 -12.68 -1.95 -4.89
CA SER A 238 -11.44 -1.32 -4.40
C SER A 238 -10.26 -2.25 -4.64
N ALA A 239 -9.87 -2.43 -5.91
CA ALA A 239 -8.68 -3.23 -6.28
C ALA A 239 -7.39 -2.64 -5.70
N TYR A 240 -7.39 -1.33 -5.43
CA TYR A 240 -6.34 -0.64 -4.71
C TYR A 240 -6.97 0.24 -3.63
N TYR A 241 -6.19 0.55 -2.61
CA TYR A 241 -6.48 1.53 -1.58
C TYR A 241 -5.43 2.64 -1.67
N GLU A 242 -5.84 3.88 -1.42
CA GLU A 242 -4.91 4.98 -1.26
C GLU A 242 -4.35 4.98 0.17
N MET A 243 -3.04 5.14 0.32
CA MET A 243 -2.38 5.37 1.60
C MET A 243 -1.68 6.72 1.54
N THR A 244 -2.05 7.64 2.43
CA THR A 244 -1.34 8.92 2.62
C THR A 244 -0.58 8.93 3.94
N LEU A 245 0.50 9.72 3.98
CA LEU A 245 1.17 10.13 5.21
C LEU A 245 0.97 11.64 5.37
N GLU A 246 0.32 12.04 6.45
CA GLU A 246 -0.02 13.43 6.77
C GLU A 246 0.74 13.88 8.02
N GLN A 247 1.19 15.14 8.02
CA GLN A 247 1.81 15.79 9.17
C GLN A 247 0.88 16.88 9.71
N GLN A 248 0.75 16.97 11.03
CA GLN A 248 0.05 18.08 11.70
C GLN A 248 0.57 18.28 13.12
N TRP A 249 0.38 19.46 13.67
CA TRP A 249 0.57 19.74 15.10
C TRP A 249 -0.72 19.43 15.85
N GLU A 250 -0.67 18.62 16.91
CA GLU A 250 -1.82 18.36 17.79
C GLU A 250 -1.53 18.83 19.22
N ARG A 251 -2.51 19.49 19.83
CA ARG A 251 -2.40 20.03 21.19
C ARG A 251 -2.41 18.91 22.22
N ILE A 252 -1.41 18.90 23.09
CA ILE A 252 -1.31 17.96 24.21
C ILE A 252 -1.55 18.63 25.56
N PHE A 253 -1.41 19.95 25.64
CA PHE A 253 -1.62 20.71 26.86
C PHE A 253 -2.07 22.13 26.56
N ILE A 254 -2.93 22.68 27.42
CA ILE A 254 -3.36 24.08 27.39
C ILE A 254 -3.65 24.55 28.81
N THR A 255 -3.30 25.80 29.12
CA THR A 255 -3.68 26.45 30.38
C THR A 255 -3.88 27.95 30.20
N ASP A 256 -4.72 28.54 31.04
CA ASP A 256 -4.94 29.99 31.10
C ASP A 256 -4.23 30.59 32.32
N SER A 257 -3.85 31.87 32.23
CA SER A 257 -3.12 32.56 33.30
C SER A 257 -3.92 32.75 34.58
N SER A 258 -5.26 32.76 34.51
CA SER A 258 -6.15 32.88 35.66
C SER A 258 -6.02 31.74 36.68
N TYR A 259 -5.53 30.57 36.25
CA TYR A 259 -5.38 29.40 37.12
C TYR A 259 -4.02 29.34 37.84
N ASN A 260 -3.06 30.21 37.49
CA ASN A 260 -1.71 30.23 38.08
C ASN A 260 -1.60 31.25 39.23
N GLN A 261 -2.18 30.93 40.40
CA GLN A 261 -2.27 31.83 41.57
C GLN A 261 -0.98 32.00 42.42
N GLY A 262 0.22 31.94 41.83
CA GLY A 262 1.42 32.08 42.68
C GLY A 262 2.74 32.36 41.99
N ASN A 263 2.85 32.16 40.67
CA ASN A 263 4.06 32.47 39.92
C ASN A 263 3.69 32.82 38.47
N ASN A 264 3.38 34.10 38.23
CA ASN A 264 2.72 34.58 37.01
C ASN A 264 3.50 34.35 35.70
N ASN A 265 4.76 33.90 35.76
CA ASN A 265 5.60 33.75 34.57
C ASN A 265 6.05 32.32 34.32
N LYS A 266 5.56 31.32 35.07
CA LYS A 266 5.94 29.91 34.86
C LYS A 266 4.74 29.00 34.71
N VAL A 267 4.85 28.04 33.80
CA VAL A 267 3.89 26.97 33.61
C VAL A 267 4.61 25.64 33.77
N MET A 268 4.17 24.83 34.74
CA MET A 268 4.57 23.44 34.87
C MET A 268 3.55 22.59 34.12
N MET A 269 4.02 21.82 33.15
CA MET A 269 3.24 20.88 32.37
C MET A 269 3.53 19.46 32.85
N ASP A 270 2.47 18.67 33.08
CA ASP A 270 2.54 17.23 33.38
C ASP A 270 1.43 16.51 32.61
N VAL A 271 1.79 15.90 31.48
CA VAL A 271 0.85 15.28 30.53
C VAL A 271 1.33 13.90 30.14
N VAL A 272 0.38 12.97 30.02
CA VAL A 272 0.62 11.63 29.45
C VAL A 272 0.19 11.63 27.99
N VAL A 273 1.14 11.41 27.08
CA VAL A 273 0.91 11.36 25.63
C VAL A 273 0.92 9.90 25.18
N ARG A 274 -0.14 9.44 24.50
CA ARG A 274 -0.13 8.15 23.81
C ARG A 274 0.68 8.28 22.53
N THR A 275 1.69 7.44 22.35
CA THR A 275 2.63 7.54 21.22
C THR A 275 2.03 7.01 19.92
N GLN A 276 0.99 6.18 20.03
CA GLN A 276 0.30 5.57 18.91
C GLN A 276 -1.22 5.50 19.16
N GLU A 277 -2.01 5.91 18.17
CA GLU A 277 -3.47 5.86 18.21
C GLU A 277 -4.02 5.36 16.87
N PHE A 278 -5.17 4.70 16.90
CA PHE A 278 -5.79 4.12 15.70
C PHE A 278 -7.28 4.44 15.67
N ALA A 279 -7.82 4.64 14.47
CA ALA A 279 -9.27 4.69 14.28
C ALA A 279 -9.69 3.91 13.05
N VAL A 280 -10.78 3.15 13.17
CA VAL A 280 -11.43 2.44 12.05
C VAL A 280 -12.75 3.13 11.77
N GLY A 281 -12.95 3.59 10.53
CA GLY A 281 -14.15 4.35 10.15
C GLY A 281 -14.40 5.59 11.02
N GLY A 282 -13.36 6.22 11.54
CA GLY A 282 -13.44 7.38 12.44
C GLY A 282 -13.76 7.07 13.90
N LYS A 283 -13.86 5.79 14.29
CA LYS A 283 -14.03 5.36 15.68
C LYS A 283 -12.73 4.82 16.23
N ASP A 284 -12.39 5.16 17.48
CA ASP A 284 -11.21 4.66 18.17
C ASP A 284 -11.10 3.14 18.07
N ALA A 285 -9.89 2.68 17.78
CA ALA A 285 -9.58 1.28 17.55
C ALA A 285 -8.32 0.84 18.31
N VAL A 286 -8.24 -0.46 18.55
CA VAL A 286 -7.07 -1.13 19.12
C VAL A 286 -6.58 -2.21 18.17
N ILE A 287 -5.31 -2.59 18.32
CA ILE A 287 -4.78 -3.79 17.67
C ILE A 287 -5.29 -5.01 18.43
N ASP A 288 -5.87 -5.98 17.71
CA ASP A 288 -6.21 -7.28 18.28
C ASP A 288 -4.95 -8.14 18.39
N GLU A 289 -4.39 -8.20 19.60
CA GLU A 289 -3.18 -8.97 19.89
C GLU A 289 -3.43 -10.50 19.95
N ARG A 290 -4.69 -10.97 19.81
CA ARG A 290 -5.06 -12.40 19.92
C ARG A 290 -4.97 -13.15 18.60
N THR A 291 -4.61 -12.49 17.51
CA THR A 291 -4.66 -13.10 16.18
C THR A 291 -3.53 -14.11 16.00
N SER A 292 -3.90 -15.38 15.78
CA SER A 292 -2.98 -16.50 15.60
C SER A 292 -2.22 -16.49 14.27
N ASP A 293 -2.66 -15.67 13.31
CA ASP A 293 -2.00 -15.52 12.01
C ASP A 293 -0.96 -14.39 12.08
N ASN A 294 0.32 -14.78 12.15
CA ASN A 294 1.46 -13.85 12.19
C ASN A 294 1.61 -12.97 10.93
N LYS A 295 0.72 -13.09 9.93
CA LYS A 295 0.79 -12.36 8.66
C LYS A 295 -0.09 -11.11 8.59
N VAL A 296 -1.10 -10.99 9.45
CA VAL A 296 -2.09 -9.89 9.39
C VAL A 296 -2.23 -9.24 10.75
N VAL A 297 -2.15 -7.91 10.79
CA VAL A 297 -2.44 -7.08 11.96
C VAL A 297 -3.88 -6.60 11.85
N TRP A 298 -4.70 -6.94 12.85
CA TRP A 298 -6.11 -6.56 12.88
C TRP A 298 -6.34 -5.34 13.76
N PHE A 299 -7.03 -4.35 13.24
CA PHE A 299 -7.49 -3.15 13.94
C PHE A 299 -8.98 -3.28 14.19
N GLN A 300 -9.42 -3.11 15.43
CA GLN A 300 -10.80 -3.33 15.83
C GLN A 300 -11.33 -2.15 16.63
N THR A 301 -12.51 -1.66 16.28
CA THR A 301 -13.18 -0.56 17.00
C THR A 301 -13.48 -0.93 18.45
N ILE A 302 -13.29 0.02 19.36
CA ILE A 302 -13.63 -0.11 20.78
C ILE A 302 -15.14 0.10 20.94
N GLY A 303 -15.91 -0.94 21.31
CA GLY A 303 -17.37 -0.84 21.45
C GLY A 303 -18.06 -2.14 21.90
N SER A 304 -19.36 -2.06 22.21
CA SER A 304 -20.18 -3.19 22.67
C SER A 304 -20.42 -4.24 21.57
N VAL A 305 -20.54 -5.49 22.00
CA VAL A 305 -20.68 -6.70 21.16
C VAL A 305 -21.80 -6.53 20.13
N GLY A 306 -21.46 -6.52 18.84
CA GLY A 306 -22.42 -6.46 17.71
C GLY A 306 -22.15 -5.40 16.65
N GLU A 307 -21.45 -4.30 16.99
CA GLU A 307 -21.09 -3.21 16.07
C GLU A 307 -19.59 -3.11 15.77
N GLN A 308 -18.82 -4.18 16.05
CA GLN A 308 -17.37 -4.15 15.90
C GLN A 308 -16.99 -4.16 14.43
N GLN A 309 -16.45 -3.04 13.96
CA GLN A 309 -15.79 -2.96 12.67
C GLN A 309 -14.32 -3.37 12.85
N SER A 310 -13.81 -4.11 11.87
CA SER A 310 -12.40 -4.48 11.84
C SER A 310 -11.83 -4.34 10.45
N VAL A 311 -10.56 -3.94 10.41
CA VAL A 311 -9.76 -3.88 9.20
C VAL A 311 -8.48 -4.62 9.49
N GLY A 312 -8.13 -5.60 8.65
CA GLY A 312 -6.84 -6.27 8.72
C GLY A 312 -5.87 -5.65 7.72
N MET A 313 -4.60 -5.57 8.10
CA MET A 313 -3.53 -5.12 7.23
C MET A 313 -2.41 -6.15 7.23
N ASN A 314 -1.92 -6.53 6.06
CA ASN A 314 -0.78 -7.41 5.97
C ASN A 314 0.43 -6.80 6.69
N LYS A 315 1.12 -7.61 7.50
CA LYS A 315 2.23 -7.18 8.35
C LYS A 315 3.32 -6.45 7.58
N LEU A 316 3.53 -6.79 6.30
CA LEU A 316 4.52 -6.12 5.45
C LEU A 316 4.23 -4.62 5.26
N ILE A 317 2.96 -4.22 5.22
CA ILE A 317 2.58 -2.79 5.17
C ILE A 317 2.84 -2.13 6.52
N VAL A 318 2.48 -2.79 7.63
CA VAL A 318 2.71 -2.27 8.99
C VAL A 318 4.21 -2.10 9.26
N GLU A 319 5.04 -3.09 8.89
CA GLU A 319 6.50 -3.01 8.98
C GLU A 319 7.06 -1.84 8.17
N ARG A 320 6.50 -1.59 6.98
CA ARG A 320 6.86 -0.41 6.19
C ARG A 320 6.47 0.89 6.91
N MET A 321 5.25 0.98 7.46
CA MET A 321 4.81 2.16 8.21
C MET A 321 5.73 2.45 9.40
N LEU A 322 6.03 1.42 10.21
CA LEU A 322 6.91 1.55 11.36
C LEU A 322 8.32 1.97 10.95
N TRP A 323 8.89 1.34 9.92
CA TRP A 323 10.20 1.73 9.40
C TRP A 323 10.26 3.20 8.96
N GLU A 324 9.19 3.71 8.33
CA GLU A 324 9.08 5.12 7.93
C GLU A 324 9.08 6.09 9.11
N GLN A 325 8.53 5.67 10.25
CA GLN A 325 8.45 6.48 11.47
C GLN A 325 9.75 6.38 12.30
N GLU A 326 10.28 5.17 12.46
CA GLU A 326 11.49 4.91 13.24
C GLU A 326 12.71 5.64 12.66
N ARG A 327 12.83 5.70 11.32
CA ARG A 327 13.96 6.37 10.67
C ARG A 327 14.02 7.89 10.88
N VAL A 328 12.93 8.52 11.32
CA VAL A 328 12.89 9.96 11.66
C VAL A 328 12.84 10.19 13.19
N GLY A 329 13.15 9.16 13.96
CA GLY A 329 13.31 9.25 15.42
C GLY A 329 12.05 8.94 16.22
N TRP A 330 10.97 8.46 15.60
CA TRP A 330 9.86 7.90 16.38
C TRP A 330 10.29 6.61 17.08
N VAL A 331 9.97 6.46 18.36
CA VAL A 331 10.42 5.31 19.15
C VAL A 331 9.29 4.31 19.32
N ASN A 332 9.48 3.13 18.74
CA ASN A 332 8.61 1.97 18.92
C ASN A 332 8.88 1.30 20.27
N GLY A 333 8.48 1.97 21.35
CA GLY A 333 8.65 1.48 22.72
C GLY A 333 7.61 0.43 23.11
N LYS A 334 7.96 -0.44 24.07
CA LYS A 334 6.97 -1.31 24.73
C LYS A 334 5.89 -0.47 25.45
N GLU A 335 6.29 0.68 25.97
CA GLU A 335 5.37 1.65 26.55
C GLU A 335 4.72 2.48 25.42
N LYS A 336 3.42 2.29 25.23
CA LYS A 336 2.60 3.04 24.25
C LYS A 336 2.20 4.44 24.74
N GLN A 337 2.76 4.89 25.86
CA GLN A 337 2.49 6.17 26.49
C GLN A 337 3.76 6.74 27.09
N VAL A 338 3.92 8.07 27.02
CA VAL A 338 5.06 8.80 27.58
C VAL A 338 4.50 9.90 28.47
N ARG A 339 4.94 9.94 29.74
CA ARG A 339 4.67 11.07 30.63
C ARG A 339 5.72 12.15 30.38
N MET A 340 5.25 13.34 30.01
CA MET A 340 6.05 14.51 29.73
C MET A 340 5.85 15.54 30.84
N ILE A 341 6.93 15.81 31.57
CA ILE A 341 6.99 16.86 32.59
C ILE A 341 7.94 17.94 32.08
N ARG A 342 7.47 19.19 32.00
CA ARG A 342 8.27 20.31 31.46
C ARG A 342 7.89 21.61 32.13
N ASP A 343 8.89 22.41 32.48
CA ASP A 343 8.70 23.78 32.97
C ASP A 343 8.94 24.76 31.82
N GLU A 344 8.01 25.69 31.63
CA GLU A 344 8.06 26.70 30.59
C GLU A 344 7.95 28.09 31.23
N GLU A 345 8.89 28.98 30.88
CA GLU A 345 8.95 30.34 31.42
C GLU A 345 8.51 31.34 30.36
N TYR A 346 7.60 32.23 30.73
CA TYR A 346 7.14 33.32 29.89
C TYR A 346 8.21 34.43 29.84
N GLY A 347 8.85 34.57 28.68
CA GLY A 347 9.84 35.62 28.41
C GLY A 347 9.29 36.88 27.72
N GLY A 348 7.97 36.98 27.54
CA GLY A 348 7.34 38.11 26.85
C GLY A 348 7.17 39.36 27.72
N ILE A 349 6.79 40.47 27.09
CA ILE A 349 6.51 41.73 27.78
C ILE A 349 5.02 41.76 28.17
N GLY A 350 4.75 41.89 29.46
CA GLY A 350 3.39 42.02 29.98
C GLY A 350 2.85 40.71 30.55
N TRP A 351 1.56 40.49 30.34
CA TRP A 351 0.78 39.40 30.92
C TRP A 351 0.32 38.51 29.78
N TRP A 352 0.51 37.20 29.93
CA TRP A 352 0.00 36.21 28.99
C TRP A 352 -1.42 35.80 29.40
N ALA A 353 -2.26 35.49 28.43
CA ALA A 353 -3.60 34.97 28.62
C ALA A 353 -3.60 33.44 28.57
N ARG A 354 -2.88 32.85 27.60
CA ARG A 354 -2.86 31.39 27.39
C ARG A 354 -1.49 30.85 27.07
N PHE A 355 -1.30 29.59 27.44
CA PHE A 355 -0.17 28.78 27.04
C PHE A 355 -0.67 27.48 26.42
N GLY A 356 -0.06 27.07 25.30
CA GLY A 356 -0.37 25.80 24.64
C GLY A 356 0.89 25.04 24.24
N CYS A 357 0.83 23.72 24.37
CA CYS A 357 1.88 22.80 23.94
C CYS A 357 1.33 21.80 22.93
N TYR A 358 2.08 21.56 21.86
CA TYR A 358 1.71 20.75 20.71
C TYR A 358 2.80 19.74 20.40
N VAL A 359 2.40 18.58 19.90
CA VAL A 359 3.27 17.53 19.40
C VAL A 359 3.07 17.36 17.91
N LEU A 360 4.15 17.04 17.20
CA LEU A 360 4.04 16.63 15.80
C LEU A 360 3.40 15.25 15.74
N VAL A 361 2.34 15.11 14.95
CA VAL A 361 1.68 13.85 14.66
C VAL A 361 1.87 13.54 13.19
N GLU A 362 2.40 12.35 12.92
CA GLU A 362 2.40 11.76 11.59
C GLU A 362 1.29 10.71 11.51
N ARG A 363 0.33 10.93 10.61
CA ARG A 363 -0.87 10.11 10.45
C ARG A 363 -0.83 9.39 9.11
N PHE A 364 -0.84 8.06 9.15
CA PHE A 364 -1.16 7.28 7.97
C PHE A 364 -2.68 7.20 7.80
N VAL A 365 -3.18 7.51 6.61
CA VAL A 365 -4.61 7.42 6.29
C VAL A 365 -4.81 6.45 5.13
N LEU A 366 -5.53 5.36 5.40
CA LEU A 366 -5.92 4.38 4.39
C LEU A 366 -7.34 4.67 3.91
N LYS A 367 -7.49 4.88 2.60
CA LYS A 367 -8.76 5.22 1.95
C LYS A 367 -9.09 4.23 0.85
N ARG A 368 -10.38 3.96 0.65
CA ARG A 368 -10.86 3.37 -0.60
C ARG A 368 -10.70 4.38 -1.72
N ILE A 369 -10.73 3.91 -2.97
CA ILE A 369 -10.63 4.77 -4.17
C ILE A 369 -11.79 5.78 -4.27
N ASP A 370 -12.93 5.51 -3.63
CA ASP A 370 -14.05 6.45 -3.53
C ASP A 370 -13.81 7.60 -2.53
N GLY A 371 -12.67 7.60 -1.83
CA GLY A 371 -12.30 8.59 -0.83
C GLY A 371 -12.71 8.25 0.60
N THR A 372 -13.43 7.15 0.83
CA THR A 372 -13.84 6.73 2.17
C THR A 372 -12.63 6.33 3.01
N VAL A 373 -12.42 6.99 4.15
CA VAL A 373 -11.39 6.63 5.13
C VAL A 373 -11.82 5.37 5.87
N ILE A 374 -10.93 4.37 5.91
CA ILE A 374 -11.22 3.09 6.55
C ILE A 374 -10.35 2.84 7.78
N LEU A 375 -9.12 3.36 7.79
CA LEU A 375 -8.18 3.24 8.90
C LEU A 375 -7.29 4.48 8.98
N THR A 376 -7.09 5.00 10.17
CA THR A 376 -6.02 5.96 10.49
C THR A 376 -5.08 5.36 11.53
N CYS A 377 -3.78 5.64 11.39
CA CYS A 377 -2.75 5.26 12.34
C CYS A 377 -1.89 6.48 12.64
N ASP A 378 -1.97 6.96 13.88
CA ASP A 378 -1.31 8.17 14.33
C ASP A 378 -0.05 7.82 15.10
N PHE A 379 1.02 8.53 14.80
CA PHE A 379 2.33 8.39 15.43
C PHE A 379 2.72 9.75 16.01
N LYS A 380 2.71 9.88 17.34
CA LYS A 380 3.07 11.13 18.03
C LYS A 380 4.57 11.17 18.29
N HIS A 381 5.25 12.15 17.71
CA HIS A 381 6.71 12.34 17.80
C HIS A 381 7.03 13.18 19.04
N THR A 382 7.15 12.55 20.21
CA THR A 382 7.34 13.25 21.50
C THR A 382 8.66 14.02 21.62
N HIS A 383 9.61 13.81 20.70
CA HIS A 383 10.82 14.62 20.54
C HIS A 383 10.60 15.90 19.72
N GLN A 384 9.47 16.02 19.02
CA GLN A 384 9.08 17.16 18.19
C GLN A 384 7.92 17.90 18.85
N ILE A 385 8.27 18.92 19.65
CA ILE A 385 7.32 19.69 20.46
C ILE A 385 7.44 21.17 20.11
N LYS A 386 6.29 21.85 20.02
CA LYS A 386 6.21 23.30 19.93
C LYS A 386 5.30 23.86 21.01
N THR A 387 5.67 25.02 21.52
CA THR A 387 4.92 25.77 22.52
C THR A 387 4.60 27.15 21.98
N ASN A 388 3.49 27.73 22.44
CA ASN A 388 3.13 29.09 22.12
C ASN A 388 2.45 29.76 23.33
N TRP A 389 2.62 31.09 23.40
CA TRP A 389 2.03 31.97 24.40
C TRP A 389 1.16 33.00 23.68
N GLU A 390 -0.07 33.22 24.17
CA GLU A 390 -0.96 34.31 23.73
C GLU A 390 -1.08 35.37 24.82
#